data_AF-A0A962F8A8-F1
#
_entry.id   AF-A0A962F8A8-F1
#
_cell.length_a   1.000
_cell.length_b   1.000
_cell.length_c   1.000
_cell.angle_alpha   90.00
_cell.angle_beta   90.00
_cell.angle_gamma   90.00
#
_symmetry.space_group_name_H-M   'P 1'
#
loop_
_entity.id
_entity.type
_entity.pdbx_description
1 polymer ?
#
loop_
_entity_poly.entity_id
_entity_poly.type
_entity_poly.pdbx_seq_one_letter_code
_entity_poly.pdbx_strand_id
1 'polypeptide(L)'
;MRTSNLKSTEILPPVERRSSARDEAAAAIQALRKEIEAKLIYNVGKPPALALNHDWLTAAILAVRDKIIDRWMASIREAKRSGRKRVYYLSLEFLIGRLFEDALGNLGLKEQMREALALVGLDLDSIAQLEPDAALGNGGLGRLAACFMESMATLGVSGLGYGIRYDHGLFKQRVVDGAQVETPEDWLSFRNPWEFQRREIVHEIGFGGEVSSEAGWDGAERHAWQPAEKVLAVAYDTPVVGWRGDTVNTLRLWSAKAIDPIRLDAFNAGDHVGAIYERSRAESISRILYPSDSNPAGQELRLRQEYFFASASLQDLIRRHIQRFGDVRNLHEKAAIQLNDTHPAIAVAELMRLLLDVHGIGWEEAWNITREATSYTNHTLLPEALETWPVELMGRLLPRHLQIIYAINMRFLGEAKAAGADDAMLRSVSLIGEDGGKRVRMGNLAFVGSHMINGVSALHTDLMKETVFHDLAKVLPGRIV
;
A
#
# COMPACT_ATOMS: atom_id res chain seq x y z
N MET A 1 36.92 -10.53 74.08
CA MET A 1 36.66 -11.93 74.47
C MET A 1 35.54 -12.45 73.61
N ARG A 2 35.84 -13.46 72.78
CA ARG A 2 34.82 -14.25 72.06
C ARG A 2 33.95 -14.97 73.08
N THR A 3 32.65 -15.05 72.84
CA THR A 3 31.93 -16.32 72.84
C THR A 3 30.64 -16.21 72.02
N SER A 4 30.44 -17.26 71.24
CA SER A 4 29.36 -17.55 70.31
C SER A 4 28.01 -17.78 70.99
N ASN A 5 26.92 -17.52 70.27
CA ASN A 5 25.77 -18.44 70.34
C ASN A 5 24.85 -18.38 69.11
N LEU A 6 24.66 -19.59 68.57
CA LEU A 6 23.44 -20.19 68.00
C LEU A 6 22.88 -19.72 66.65
N LYS A 7 22.80 -20.72 65.77
CA LYS A 7 22.22 -20.76 64.42
C LYS A 7 20.72 -20.42 64.46
N SER A 8 20.31 -19.44 63.66
CA SER A 8 18.93 -19.27 63.21
C SER A 8 18.82 -19.76 61.77
N THR A 9 18.13 -20.90 61.60
CA THR A 9 17.68 -21.39 60.29
C THR A 9 16.53 -20.48 59.84
N GLU A 10 16.80 -19.57 58.91
CA GLU A 10 15.73 -18.86 58.20
C GLU A 10 14.97 -19.85 57.31
N ILE A 11 13.71 -20.06 57.65
CA ILE A 11 12.73 -20.77 56.83
C ILE A 11 12.40 -19.84 55.66
N LEU A 12 12.87 -20.17 54.46
CA LEU A 12 12.33 -19.58 53.22
C LEU A 12 10.85 -19.99 53.09
N PRO A 13 9.91 -19.05 52.82
CA PRO A 13 8.51 -19.42 52.65
C PRO A 13 8.31 -20.24 51.35
N PRO A 14 7.38 -21.23 51.34
CA PRO A 14 7.28 -22.22 50.28
C PRO A 14 6.32 -21.83 49.15
N VAL A 15 6.71 -22.13 47.90
CA VAL A 15 5.96 -22.75 46.78
C VAL A 15 4.60 -22.19 46.29
N GLU A 16 3.87 -21.32 47.00
CA GLU A 16 2.50 -20.90 46.62
C GLU A 16 2.41 -20.09 45.31
N ARG A 17 3.43 -19.29 44.96
CA ARG A 17 3.42 -18.50 43.71
C ARG A 17 3.46 -19.34 42.42
N ARG A 18 3.85 -20.63 42.49
CA ARG A 18 3.96 -21.49 41.29
C ARG A 18 2.64 -22.19 40.93
N SER A 19 1.72 -22.40 41.87
CA SER A 19 0.42 -23.02 41.53
C SER A 19 -0.51 -21.99 40.88
N SER A 20 -0.56 -20.76 41.40
CA SER A 20 -1.44 -19.71 40.87
C SER A 20 -1.14 -19.36 39.41
N ALA A 21 0.13 -19.24 39.02
CA ALA A 21 0.52 -18.92 37.65
C ALA A 21 0.18 -20.04 36.65
N ARG A 22 0.20 -21.31 37.09
CA ARG A 22 -0.22 -22.44 36.25
C ARG A 22 -1.73 -22.48 36.07
N ASP A 23 -2.47 -22.21 37.14
CA ASP A 23 -3.93 -22.16 37.10
C ASP A 23 -4.42 -20.99 36.22
N GLU A 24 -3.76 -19.84 36.31
CA GLU A 24 -4.01 -18.68 35.43
C GLU A 24 -3.71 -18.99 33.96
N ALA A 25 -2.58 -19.65 33.67
CA ALA A 25 -2.24 -20.05 32.30
C ALA A 25 -3.27 -21.05 31.73
N ALA A 26 -3.65 -22.06 32.51
CA ALA A 26 -4.66 -23.03 32.12
C ALA A 26 -6.03 -22.37 31.88
N ALA A 27 -6.42 -21.42 32.73
CA ALA A 27 -7.65 -20.65 32.54
C ALA A 27 -7.62 -19.80 31.25
N ALA A 28 -6.48 -19.17 30.93
CA ALA A 28 -6.31 -18.40 29.70
C ALA A 28 -6.42 -19.29 28.45
N ILE A 29 -5.83 -20.50 28.47
CA ILE A 29 -5.95 -21.47 27.37
C ILE A 29 -7.41 -21.90 27.16
N GLN A 30 -8.12 -22.20 28.24
CA GLN A 30 -9.54 -22.56 28.17
C GLN A 30 -10.41 -21.38 27.66
N ALA A 31 -10.09 -20.15 28.04
CA ALA A 31 -10.76 -18.96 27.51
C ALA A 31 -10.51 -18.82 26.00
N LEU A 32 -9.26 -18.96 25.54
CA LEU A 32 -8.91 -18.89 24.13
C LEU A 32 -9.61 -20.00 23.32
N ARG A 33 -9.65 -21.23 23.81
CA ARG A 33 -10.42 -22.32 23.20
C ARG A 33 -11.90 -21.94 23.02
N LYS A 34 -12.53 -21.41 24.07
CA LYS A 34 -13.94 -20.97 24.02
C LYS A 34 -14.15 -19.82 23.04
N GLU A 35 -13.21 -18.89 22.92
CA GLU A 35 -13.24 -17.84 21.91
C GLU A 35 -13.23 -18.43 20.49
N ILE A 36 -12.34 -19.40 20.22
CA ILE A 36 -12.25 -20.09 18.92
C ILE A 36 -13.57 -20.83 18.62
N GLU A 37 -14.08 -21.63 19.56
CA GLU A 37 -15.37 -22.33 19.39
C GLU A 37 -16.54 -21.36 19.15
N ALA A 38 -16.55 -20.21 19.84
CA ALA A 38 -17.53 -19.17 19.60
C ALA A 38 -17.42 -18.59 18.19
N LYS A 39 -16.22 -18.34 17.67
CA LYS A 39 -16.03 -17.89 16.27
C LYS A 39 -16.50 -18.94 15.27
N LEU A 40 -16.22 -20.21 15.54
CA LEU A 40 -16.68 -21.31 14.70
C LEU A 40 -18.22 -21.34 14.61
N ILE A 41 -18.90 -21.21 15.75
CA ILE A 41 -20.37 -21.25 15.80
C ILE A 41 -20.99 -19.98 15.22
N TYR A 42 -20.57 -18.79 15.67
CA TYR A 42 -21.28 -17.55 15.40
C TYR A 42 -20.78 -16.79 14.16
N ASN A 43 -19.55 -17.04 13.71
CA ASN A 43 -18.99 -16.39 12.52
C ASN A 43 -18.87 -17.33 11.32
N VAL A 44 -18.45 -18.58 11.55
CA VAL A 44 -18.38 -19.59 10.48
C VAL A 44 -19.73 -20.28 10.28
N GLY A 45 -20.53 -20.43 11.34
CA GLY A 45 -21.85 -21.03 11.26
C GLY A 45 -21.84 -22.56 11.34
N LYS A 46 -20.83 -23.16 11.99
CA LYS A 46 -20.71 -24.61 12.11
C LYS A 46 -20.59 -25.09 13.57
N PRO A 47 -21.17 -26.25 13.92
CA PRO A 47 -20.87 -26.92 15.18
C PRO A 47 -19.51 -27.63 15.12
N PRO A 48 -18.78 -27.76 16.24
CA PRO A 48 -17.48 -28.45 16.29
C PRO A 48 -17.48 -29.84 15.64
N ALA A 49 -18.56 -30.60 15.79
CA ALA A 49 -18.66 -31.97 15.26
C ALA A 49 -18.69 -32.08 13.72
N LEU A 50 -18.98 -30.98 12.99
CA LEU A 50 -19.06 -30.95 11.52
C LEU A 50 -18.01 -30.02 10.89
N ALA A 51 -17.13 -29.44 11.70
CA ALA A 51 -16.13 -28.48 11.26
C ALA A 51 -14.94 -29.18 10.62
N LEU A 52 -14.54 -28.67 9.45
CA LEU A 52 -13.33 -29.07 8.74
C LEU A 52 -12.16 -28.20 9.20
N ASN A 53 -10.92 -28.59 8.86
CA ASN A 53 -9.74 -27.87 9.33
C ASN A 53 -9.69 -26.40 8.87
N HIS A 54 -10.22 -26.06 7.69
CA HIS A 54 -10.31 -24.67 7.22
C HIS A 54 -11.34 -23.84 8.00
N ASP A 55 -12.40 -24.48 8.52
CA ASP A 55 -13.39 -23.83 9.39
C ASP A 55 -12.73 -23.45 10.72
N TRP A 56 -11.94 -24.37 11.28
CA TRP A 56 -11.15 -24.16 12.49
C TRP A 56 -10.05 -23.11 12.31
N LEU A 57 -9.33 -23.13 11.19
CA LEU A 57 -8.37 -22.08 10.84
C LEU A 57 -9.05 -20.70 10.85
N THR A 58 -10.18 -20.57 10.14
CA THR A 58 -10.92 -19.32 10.05
C THR A 58 -11.37 -18.86 11.44
N ALA A 59 -11.89 -19.76 12.26
CA ALA A 59 -12.29 -19.45 13.62
C ALA A 59 -11.11 -18.98 14.50
N ALA A 60 -9.96 -19.65 14.41
CA ALA A 60 -8.75 -19.29 15.14
C ALA A 60 -8.19 -17.93 14.69
N ILE A 61 -8.16 -17.65 13.39
CA ILE A 61 -7.80 -16.34 12.85
C ILE A 61 -8.73 -15.26 13.41
N LEU A 62 -10.05 -15.48 13.38
CA LEU A 62 -11.01 -14.51 13.89
C LEU A 62 -10.84 -14.25 15.39
N ALA A 63 -10.49 -15.26 16.19
CA ALA A 63 -10.22 -15.10 17.62
C ALA A 63 -8.96 -14.27 17.89
N VAL A 64 -7.89 -14.51 17.13
CA VAL A 64 -6.66 -13.69 17.20
C VAL A 64 -6.92 -12.27 16.71
N ARG A 65 -7.67 -12.13 15.61
CA ARG A 65 -8.02 -10.84 15.00
C ARG A 65 -8.75 -9.93 15.98
N ASP A 66 -9.67 -10.44 16.80
CA ASP A 66 -10.32 -9.63 17.84
C ASP A 66 -9.30 -8.96 18.77
N LYS A 67 -8.27 -9.70 19.21
CA LYS A 67 -7.19 -9.16 20.06
C LYS A 67 -6.32 -8.14 19.34
N ILE A 68 -6.20 -8.23 18.01
CA ILE A 68 -5.54 -7.22 17.17
C ILE A 68 -6.40 -5.97 17.06
N ILE A 69 -7.73 -6.12 16.90
CA ILE A 69 -8.64 -4.99 16.74
C ILE A 69 -8.59 -4.04 17.92
N ASP A 70 -8.57 -4.55 19.15
CA ASP A 70 -8.47 -3.69 20.33
C ASP A 70 -7.22 -2.80 20.30
N ARG A 71 -6.07 -3.39 19.96
CA ARG A 71 -4.78 -2.69 19.80
C ARG A 71 -4.77 -1.75 18.61
N TRP A 72 -5.43 -2.12 17.52
CA TRP A 72 -5.54 -1.31 16.32
C TRP A 72 -6.39 -0.07 16.55
N MET A 73 -7.53 -0.22 17.21
CA MET A 73 -8.37 0.93 17.59
C MET A 73 -7.64 1.86 18.56
N ALA A 74 -6.85 1.32 19.50
CA ALA A 74 -5.99 2.12 20.36
C ALA A 74 -4.92 2.89 19.56
N SER A 75 -4.24 2.22 18.63
CA SER A 75 -3.23 2.82 17.75
C SER A 75 -3.82 3.94 16.87
N ILE A 76 -5.02 3.73 16.31
CA ILE A 76 -5.73 4.76 15.54
C ILE A 76 -6.06 5.98 16.41
N ARG A 77 -6.57 5.77 17.63
CA ARG A 77 -6.89 6.87 18.55
C ARG A 77 -5.63 7.64 18.95
N GLU A 78 -4.55 6.95 19.27
CA GLU A 78 -3.29 7.59 19.64
C GLU A 78 -2.68 8.37 18.48
N ALA A 79 -2.67 7.77 17.30
CA ALA A 79 -2.17 8.42 16.11
C ALA A 79 -3.01 9.65 15.74
N LYS A 80 -4.32 9.69 16.05
CA LYS A 80 -5.20 10.88 15.91
C LYS A 80 -4.97 11.92 17.01
N ARG A 81 -4.72 11.50 18.25
CA ARG A 81 -4.49 12.40 19.39
C ARG A 81 -3.15 13.14 19.30
N SER A 82 -2.09 12.45 18.92
CA SER A 82 -0.70 12.93 19.06
C SER A 82 -0.27 14.05 18.10
N GLY A 83 -1.03 14.33 17.04
CA GLY A 83 -0.69 15.30 16.00
C GLY A 83 0.56 14.98 15.16
N ARG A 84 1.18 13.80 15.36
CA ARG A 84 2.49 13.45 14.79
C ARG A 84 2.43 13.26 13.28
N LYS A 85 3.57 13.54 12.62
CA LYS A 85 3.79 13.25 11.20
C LYS A 85 3.61 11.74 10.96
N ARG A 86 2.94 11.39 9.86
CA ARG A 86 2.66 10.00 9.46
C ARG A 86 3.40 9.66 8.17
N VAL A 87 3.86 8.42 8.09
CA VAL A 87 4.44 7.84 6.88
C VAL A 87 3.33 7.17 6.06
N TYR A 88 3.29 7.48 4.77
CA TYR A 88 2.43 6.87 3.76
C TYR A 88 3.31 6.16 2.74
N TYR A 89 3.27 4.83 2.73
CA TYR A 89 4.13 4.02 1.88
C TYR A 89 3.33 3.53 0.67
N LEU A 90 3.62 4.06 -0.51
CA LEU A 90 2.93 3.72 -1.76
C LEU A 90 3.73 2.65 -2.49
N SER A 91 3.14 1.46 -2.66
CA SER A 91 3.75 0.34 -3.36
C SER A 91 2.70 -0.40 -4.18
N LEU A 92 3.03 -0.77 -5.43
CA LEU A 92 2.17 -1.66 -6.20
C LEU A 92 2.13 -3.06 -5.62
N GLU A 93 3.17 -3.50 -4.91
CA GLU A 93 3.22 -4.84 -4.34
C GLU A 93 3.50 -4.86 -2.83
N PHE A 94 2.88 -5.84 -2.16
CA PHE A 94 3.11 -6.20 -0.76
C PHE A 94 3.10 -7.73 -0.61
N LEU A 95 4.26 -8.34 -0.39
CA LEU A 95 4.39 -9.78 -0.17
C LEU A 95 4.24 -10.10 1.33
N ILE A 96 3.01 -9.94 1.85
CA ILE A 96 2.69 -10.12 3.27
C ILE A 96 2.63 -11.57 3.72
N GLY A 97 2.51 -12.52 2.78
CA GLY A 97 2.45 -13.95 3.07
C GLY A 97 1.21 -14.34 3.88
N ARG A 98 1.39 -15.30 4.78
CA ARG A 98 0.37 -15.83 5.70
C ARG A 98 0.45 -15.10 7.04
N LEU A 99 -0.67 -14.60 7.52
CA LEU A 99 -0.68 -13.68 8.67
C LEU A 99 -0.95 -14.40 9.99
N PHE A 100 -1.43 -15.64 9.99
CA PHE A 100 -1.82 -16.32 11.23
C PHE A 100 -0.63 -16.58 12.15
N GLU A 101 0.44 -17.18 11.65
CA GLU A 101 1.64 -17.41 12.44
C GLU A 101 2.35 -16.10 12.84
N ASP A 102 2.44 -15.15 11.91
CA ASP A 102 3.05 -13.84 12.16
C ASP A 102 2.30 -13.07 13.26
N ALA A 103 0.96 -13.07 13.22
CA ALA A 103 0.14 -12.46 14.25
C ALA A 103 0.29 -13.13 15.62
N LEU A 104 0.33 -14.47 15.65
CA LEU A 104 0.56 -15.21 16.90
C LEU A 104 1.94 -14.92 17.48
N GLY A 105 2.97 -14.86 16.63
CA GLY A 105 4.33 -14.47 17.02
C GLY A 105 4.36 -13.07 17.60
N ASN A 106 3.85 -12.08 16.84
CA ASN A 106 3.84 -10.68 17.23
C ASN A 106 3.01 -10.39 18.49
N LEU A 107 1.98 -11.19 18.79
CA LEU A 107 1.22 -11.07 20.04
C LEU A 107 1.76 -11.92 21.20
N GLY A 108 2.76 -12.78 20.96
CA GLY A 108 3.25 -13.74 21.96
C GLY A 108 2.23 -14.82 22.34
N LEU A 109 1.32 -15.17 21.42
CA LEU A 109 0.20 -16.10 21.65
C LEU A 109 0.43 -17.50 21.07
N LYS A 110 1.58 -17.77 20.46
CA LYS A 110 1.83 -19.02 19.72
C LYS A 110 1.61 -20.28 20.58
N GLU A 111 2.22 -20.35 21.76
CA GLU A 111 2.08 -21.52 22.65
C GLU A 111 0.67 -21.65 23.20
N GLN A 112 0.04 -20.55 23.60
CA GLN A 112 -1.34 -20.56 24.10
C GLN A 112 -2.33 -21.04 23.03
N MET A 113 -2.14 -20.62 21.77
CA MET A 113 -2.94 -21.07 20.64
C MET A 113 -2.71 -22.55 20.35
N ARG A 114 -1.46 -23.01 20.41
CA ARG A 114 -1.11 -24.43 20.24
C ARG A 114 -1.82 -25.31 21.26
N GLU A 115 -1.77 -24.95 22.53
CA GLU A 115 -2.45 -25.68 23.59
C GLU A 115 -3.99 -25.61 23.46
N ALA A 116 -4.55 -24.45 23.08
CA ALA A 116 -5.99 -24.30 22.89
C ALA A 116 -6.54 -25.16 21.74
N LEU A 117 -5.81 -25.21 20.61
CA LEU A 117 -6.17 -26.07 19.46
C LEU A 117 -6.00 -27.56 19.79
N ALA A 118 -4.98 -27.93 20.57
CA ALA A 118 -4.77 -29.31 20.99
C ALA A 118 -5.94 -29.87 21.82
N LEU A 119 -6.60 -29.03 22.63
CA LEU A 119 -7.80 -29.41 23.40
C LEU A 119 -9.01 -29.81 22.54
N VAL A 120 -9.03 -29.39 21.27
CA VAL A 120 -10.04 -29.80 20.28
C VAL A 120 -9.49 -30.77 19.23
N GLY A 121 -8.32 -31.35 19.50
CA GLY A 121 -7.70 -32.39 18.68
C GLY A 121 -6.99 -31.88 17.43
N LEU A 122 -6.57 -30.61 17.41
CA LEU A 122 -5.96 -29.96 16.26
C LEU A 122 -4.49 -29.60 16.53
N ASP A 123 -3.65 -29.73 15.51
CA ASP A 123 -2.26 -29.28 15.52
C ASP A 123 -2.13 -27.89 14.86
N LEU A 124 -1.47 -26.96 15.55
CA LEU A 124 -1.30 -25.58 15.08
C LEU A 124 -0.52 -25.52 13.76
N ASP A 125 0.57 -26.28 13.65
CA ASP A 125 1.46 -26.17 12.49
C ASP A 125 0.75 -26.69 11.23
N SER A 126 0.02 -27.79 11.37
CA SER A 126 -0.81 -28.36 10.30
C SER A 126 -1.94 -27.42 9.86
N ILE A 127 -2.62 -26.77 10.80
CA ILE A 127 -3.71 -25.83 10.51
C ILE A 127 -3.20 -24.56 9.84
N ALA A 128 -2.07 -24.02 10.30
CA ALA A 128 -1.48 -22.82 9.73
C ALA A 128 -1.07 -22.99 8.26
N GLN A 129 -0.71 -24.21 7.83
CA GLN A 129 -0.42 -24.50 6.42
C GLN A 129 -1.64 -24.40 5.48
N LEU A 130 -2.86 -24.35 6.02
CA LEU A 130 -4.07 -24.22 5.22
C LEU A 130 -4.38 -22.76 4.83
N GLU A 131 -3.74 -21.79 5.47
CA GLU A 131 -3.89 -20.38 5.11
C GLU A 131 -3.24 -20.14 3.73
N PRO A 132 -3.95 -19.58 2.74
CA PRO A 132 -3.33 -19.20 1.48
C PRO A 132 -2.45 -17.96 1.68
N ASP A 133 -1.31 -17.90 1.00
CA ASP A 133 -0.53 -16.68 0.90
C ASP A 133 -1.34 -15.58 0.20
N ALA A 134 -1.29 -14.36 0.72
CA ALA A 134 -1.94 -13.23 0.08
C ALA A 134 -1.21 -12.85 -1.21
N ALA A 135 -1.87 -13.04 -2.36
CA ALA A 135 -1.29 -12.79 -3.68
C ALA A 135 -1.29 -11.29 -4.04
N LEU A 136 -0.57 -10.49 -3.25
CA LEU A 136 -0.53 -9.03 -3.32
C LEU A 136 0.84 -8.49 -3.76
N GLY A 137 1.79 -9.36 -4.05
CA GLY A 137 3.12 -9.01 -4.51
C GLY A 137 3.83 -10.21 -5.13
N ASN A 138 4.96 -9.96 -5.75
CA ASN A 138 5.75 -11.01 -6.40
C ASN A 138 7.17 -11.12 -5.83
N GLY A 139 7.92 -10.02 -5.89
CA GLY A 139 9.37 -10.07 -5.69
C GLY A 139 9.88 -9.48 -4.37
N GLY A 140 11.18 -9.21 -4.37
CA GLY A 140 11.88 -8.58 -3.25
C GLY A 140 11.38 -7.17 -2.93
N LEU A 141 10.89 -6.42 -3.92
CA LEU A 141 10.32 -5.08 -3.74
C LEU A 141 9.05 -5.14 -2.84
N GLY A 142 8.18 -6.10 -3.09
CA GLY A 142 6.96 -6.34 -2.31
C GLY A 142 7.25 -6.93 -0.94
N ARG A 143 8.28 -7.79 -0.81
CA ARG A 143 8.70 -8.29 0.50
C ARG A 143 9.34 -7.19 1.35
N LEU A 144 10.12 -6.30 0.75
CA LEU A 144 10.66 -5.12 1.43
C LEU A 144 9.52 -4.24 1.98
N ALA A 145 8.51 -3.96 1.16
CA ALA A 145 7.34 -3.18 1.58
C ALA A 145 6.60 -3.82 2.77
N ALA A 146 6.42 -5.15 2.76
CA ALA A 146 5.84 -5.89 3.87
C ALA A 146 6.68 -5.79 5.15
N CYS A 147 8.00 -6.03 5.06
CA CYS A 147 8.93 -5.92 6.19
C CYS A 147 8.98 -4.50 6.78
N PHE A 148 8.89 -3.46 5.94
CA PHE A 148 8.83 -2.07 6.40
C PHE A 148 7.53 -1.76 7.13
N MET A 149 6.39 -2.26 6.68
CA MET A 149 5.11 -2.08 7.38
C MET A 149 5.15 -2.67 8.80
N GLU A 150 5.70 -3.87 8.95
CA GLU A 150 5.87 -4.53 10.25
C GLU A 150 6.91 -3.80 11.12
N SER A 151 8.06 -3.41 10.54
CA SER A 151 9.11 -2.68 11.26
C SER A 151 8.62 -1.33 11.77
N MET A 152 7.85 -0.60 10.95
CA MET A 152 7.21 0.65 11.38
C MET A 152 6.28 0.41 12.56
N ALA A 153 5.47 -0.66 12.53
CA ALA A 153 4.59 -1.00 13.65
C ALA A 153 5.40 -1.35 14.91
N THR A 154 6.43 -2.18 14.77
CA THR A 154 7.33 -2.57 15.87
C THR A 154 8.03 -1.38 16.52
N LEU A 155 8.46 -0.40 15.72
CA LEU A 155 9.15 0.80 16.20
C LEU A 155 8.20 1.92 16.66
N GLY A 156 6.88 1.71 16.61
CA GLY A 156 5.89 2.73 16.95
C GLY A 156 5.81 3.90 15.94
N VAL A 157 6.35 3.72 14.74
CA VAL A 157 6.21 4.67 13.64
C VAL A 157 4.79 4.54 13.07
N SER A 158 4.03 5.64 13.11
CA SER A 158 2.70 5.67 12.50
C SER A 158 2.86 5.58 10.98
N GLY A 159 2.60 4.39 10.44
CA GLY A 159 2.70 4.05 9.03
C GLY A 159 1.35 3.64 8.46
N LEU A 160 1.11 4.00 7.20
CA LEU A 160 -0.01 3.50 6.43
C LEU A 160 0.49 3.07 5.04
N GLY A 161 0.36 1.79 4.73
CA GLY A 161 0.67 1.25 3.41
C GLY A 161 -0.52 1.44 2.48
N TYR A 162 -0.26 1.81 1.23
CA TYR A 162 -1.26 1.87 0.18
C TYR A 162 -0.84 1.00 -1.02
N GLY A 163 -1.75 0.18 -1.51
CA GLY A 163 -1.57 -0.65 -2.70
C GLY A 163 -2.89 -1.06 -3.35
N ILE A 164 -2.85 -2.05 -4.24
CA ILE A 164 -4.02 -2.59 -4.92
C ILE A 164 -4.39 -3.95 -4.30
N ARG A 165 -5.69 -4.21 -4.16
CA ARG A 165 -6.21 -5.51 -3.74
C ARG A 165 -6.38 -6.41 -4.96
N TYR A 166 -5.32 -7.12 -5.36
CA TYR A 166 -5.36 -8.01 -6.52
C TYR A 166 -6.19 -9.26 -6.25
N ASP A 167 -7.13 -9.56 -7.16
CA ASP A 167 -7.97 -10.76 -7.04
C ASP A 167 -7.17 -12.06 -7.28
N HIS A 168 -6.17 -12.03 -8.18
CA HIS A 168 -5.47 -13.22 -8.68
C HIS A 168 -3.93 -13.11 -8.64
N GLY A 169 -3.38 -12.10 -7.96
CA GLY A 169 -1.94 -11.88 -7.90
C GLY A 169 -1.26 -11.83 -9.26
N LEU A 170 -0.05 -12.39 -9.36
CA LEU A 170 0.67 -12.53 -10.62
C LEU A 170 0.23 -13.81 -11.35
N PHE A 171 0.65 -14.97 -10.84
CA PHE A 171 0.17 -16.30 -11.21
C PHE A 171 0.67 -17.34 -10.20
N LYS A 172 -0.01 -18.48 -10.14
CA LYS A 172 0.42 -19.72 -9.50
C LYS A 172 1.18 -20.58 -10.50
N GLN A 173 2.45 -20.84 -10.21
CA GLN A 173 3.31 -21.68 -11.04
C GLN A 173 2.96 -23.17 -10.84
N ARG A 174 2.78 -23.89 -11.95
CA ARG A 174 2.74 -25.36 -11.98
C ARG A 174 3.80 -25.87 -12.94
N VAL A 175 4.42 -27.00 -12.63
CA VAL A 175 5.34 -27.68 -13.55
C VAL A 175 4.61 -28.89 -14.14
N VAL A 176 4.37 -28.86 -15.44
CA VAL A 176 3.72 -29.94 -16.21
C VAL A 176 4.69 -30.35 -17.32
N ASP A 177 5.05 -31.62 -17.38
CA ASP A 177 6.00 -32.18 -18.35
C ASP A 177 7.34 -31.40 -18.46
N GLY A 178 7.83 -30.91 -17.31
CA GLY A 178 9.09 -30.16 -17.23
C GLY A 178 8.99 -28.68 -17.66
N ALA A 179 7.80 -28.21 -18.04
CA ALA A 179 7.54 -26.82 -18.43
C ALA A 179 6.70 -26.08 -17.39
N GLN A 180 6.92 -24.76 -17.29
CA GLN A 180 6.07 -23.87 -16.51
C GLN A 180 4.70 -23.73 -17.19
N VAL A 181 3.65 -23.86 -16.38
CA VAL A 181 2.27 -23.53 -16.72
C VAL A 181 1.75 -22.57 -15.68
N GLU A 182 1.21 -21.45 -16.14
CA GLU A 182 0.69 -20.36 -15.31
C GLU A 182 -0.81 -20.56 -15.08
N THR A 183 -1.24 -20.49 -13.82
CA THR A 183 -2.65 -20.55 -13.43
C THR A 183 -2.99 -19.38 -12.51
N PRO A 184 -4.23 -18.85 -12.48
CA PRO A 184 -4.57 -17.76 -11.57
C PRO A 184 -4.42 -18.15 -10.10
N GLU A 185 -4.02 -17.22 -9.24
CA GLU A 185 -4.14 -17.42 -7.79
C GLU A 185 -5.60 -17.34 -7.37
N ASP A 186 -5.96 -18.13 -6.36
CA ASP A 186 -7.33 -18.31 -5.89
C ASP A 186 -7.49 -17.96 -4.40
N TRP A 187 -6.55 -17.19 -3.84
CA TRP A 187 -6.47 -16.80 -2.42
C TRP A 187 -7.73 -16.07 -1.89
N LEU A 188 -8.50 -15.46 -2.79
CA LEU A 188 -9.77 -14.78 -2.50
C LEU A 188 -11.03 -15.54 -2.93
N SER A 189 -10.89 -16.78 -3.43
CA SER A 189 -12.03 -17.64 -3.77
C SER A 189 -12.93 -17.93 -2.57
N PHE A 190 -12.33 -17.90 -1.38
CA PHE A 190 -13.02 -17.84 -0.10
C PHE A 190 -12.76 -16.48 0.56
N ARG A 191 -13.57 -16.12 1.56
CA ARG A 191 -13.38 -14.84 2.26
C ARG A 191 -12.00 -14.79 2.91
N ASN A 192 -11.28 -13.69 2.73
CA ASN A 192 -10.09 -13.40 3.53
C ASN A 192 -10.53 -12.93 4.93
N PRO A 193 -10.22 -13.68 6.01
CA PRO A 193 -10.63 -13.32 7.36
C PRO A 193 -9.85 -12.14 7.95
N TRP A 194 -8.79 -11.63 7.31
CA TRP A 194 -7.99 -10.52 7.83
C TRP A 194 -8.47 -9.14 7.41
N GLU A 195 -9.18 -9.04 6.28
CA GLU A 195 -9.52 -7.76 5.69
C GLU A 195 -10.84 -7.17 6.21
N PHE A 196 -10.90 -5.84 6.23
CA PHE A 196 -12.08 -5.06 6.54
C PHE A 196 -12.43 -4.17 5.36
N GLN A 197 -13.53 -4.49 4.67
CA GLN A 197 -14.08 -3.60 3.64
C GLN A 197 -14.56 -2.29 4.29
N ARG A 198 -14.10 -1.15 3.77
CA ARG A 198 -14.49 0.20 4.20
C ARG A 198 -15.44 0.82 3.21
N ARG A 199 -16.73 0.48 3.33
CA ARG A 199 -17.79 0.95 2.41
C ARG A 199 -17.97 2.47 2.42
N GLU A 200 -17.57 3.11 3.52
CA GLU A 200 -17.59 4.54 3.71
C GLU A 200 -16.37 5.26 3.09
N ILE A 201 -15.39 4.52 2.58
CA ILE A 201 -14.18 5.07 1.97
C ILE A 201 -14.12 4.60 0.53
N VAL A 202 -14.74 5.42 -0.32
CA VAL A 202 -14.84 5.23 -1.76
C VAL A 202 -14.41 6.51 -2.44
N HIS A 203 -13.50 6.40 -3.40
CA HIS A 203 -13.00 7.53 -4.18
C HIS A 203 -13.28 7.30 -5.67
N GLU A 204 -13.74 8.34 -6.36
CA GLU A 204 -13.88 8.31 -7.83
C GLU A 204 -12.52 8.58 -8.48
N ILE A 205 -12.15 7.74 -9.44
CA ILE A 205 -10.93 7.84 -10.23
C ILE A 205 -11.32 8.05 -11.69
N GLY A 206 -10.88 9.16 -12.27
CA GLY A 206 -11.18 9.54 -13.64
C GLY A 206 -10.17 8.98 -14.65
N PHE A 207 -10.61 8.72 -15.87
CA PHE A 207 -9.76 8.39 -17.02
C PHE A 207 -10.26 9.09 -18.29
N GLY A 208 -9.32 9.46 -19.15
CA GLY A 208 -9.57 10.13 -20.42
C GLY A 208 -10.23 11.49 -20.28
N GLY A 209 -11.03 11.87 -21.27
CA GLY A 209 -11.79 13.12 -21.26
C GLY A 209 -10.95 14.35 -21.62
N GLU A 210 -11.39 15.51 -21.16
CA GLU A 210 -10.92 16.80 -21.66
C GLU A 210 -10.60 17.77 -20.52
N VAL A 211 -9.67 18.70 -20.78
CA VAL A 211 -9.33 19.78 -19.86
C VAL A 211 -9.86 21.08 -20.43
N SER A 212 -10.64 21.78 -19.62
CA SER A 212 -11.10 23.14 -19.88
C SER A 212 -10.26 24.13 -19.09
N SER A 213 -10.03 25.31 -19.68
CA SER A 213 -9.38 26.45 -19.03
C SER A 213 -10.36 27.59 -18.92
N GLU A 214 -10.47 28.19 -17.75
CA GLU A 214 -11.28 29.39 -17.51
C GLU A 214 -10.44 30.46 -16.80
N ALA A 215 -10.64 31.72 -17.17
CA ALA A 215 -10.05 32.83 -16.45
C ALA A 215 -10.78 32.99 -15.10
N GLY A 216 -10.05 32.87 -14.00
CA GLY A 216 -10.54 33.18 -12.67
C GLY A 216 -10.91 34.66 -12.53
N TRP A 217 -11.77 34.96 -11.57
CA TRP A 217 -12.17 36.34 -11.24
C TRP A 217 -11.00 37.21 -10.75
N ASP A 218 -9.92 36.56 -10.31
CA ASP A 218 -8.63 37.11 -9.87
C ASP A 218 -7.62 37.24 -11.03
N GLY A 219 -7.99 36.86 -12.25
CA GLY A 219 -7.13 36.82 -13.42
C GLY A 219 -6.22 35.58 -13.51
N ALA A 220 -6.28 34.67 -12.53
CA ALA A 220 -5.52 33.41 -12.58
C ALA A 220 -6.24 32.38 -13.47
N GLU A 221 -5.51 31.72 -14.36
CA GLU A 221 -6.06 30.63 -15.17
C GLU A 221 -6.36 29.43 -14.27
N ARG A 222 -7.60 28.94 -14.33
CA ARG A 222 -8.07 27.75 -13.61
C ARG A 222 -8.37 26.66 -14.61
N HIS A 223 -7.92 25.44 -14.31
CA HIS A 223 -8.16 24.29 -15.15
C HIS A 223 -9.16 23.35 -14.49
N ALA A 224 -10.07 22.78 -15.27
CA ALA A 224 -10.99 21.76 -14.84
C ALA A 224 -10.90 20.55 -15.78
N TRP A 225 -10.55 19.40 -15.21
CA TRP A 225 -10.54 18.12 -15.91
C TRP A 225 -11.88 17.42 -15.78
N GLN A 226 -12.48 17.10 -16.93
CA GLN A 226 -13.72 16.35 -17.03
C GLN A 226 -13.39 14.96 -17.59
N PRO A 227 -13.27 13.92 -16.73
CA PRO A 227 -12.91 12.60 -17.19
C PRO A 227 -14.04 11.97 -18.03
N ALA A 228 -13.68 11.24 -19.07
CA ALA A 228 -14.63 10.53 -19.92
C ALA A 228 -15.17 9.25 -19.26
N GLU A 229 -14.37 8.65 -18.38
CA GLU A 229 -14.70 7.45 -17.63
C GLU A 229 -14.39 7.66 -16.16
N LYS A 230 -15.18 7.03 -15.28
CA LYS A 230 -14.92 7.00 -13.84
C LYS A 230 -15.02 5.58 -13.28
N VAL A 231 -14.12 5.25 -12.37
CA VAL A 231 -14.07 3.99 -11.63
C VAL A 231 -14.08 4.27 -10.14
N LEU A 232 -14.71 3.41 -9.34
CA LEU A 232 -14.70 3.51 -7.88
C LEU A 232 -13.51 2.76 -7.30
N ALA A 233 -12.72 3.43 -6.46
CA ALA A 233 -11.71 2.81 -5.60
C ALA A 233 -12.31 2.55 -4.21
N VAL A 234 -12.55 1.28 -3.89
CA VAL A 234 -13.11 0.86 -2.59
C VAL A 234 -11.98 0.36 -1.68
N ALA A 235 -11.87 0.92 -0.48
CA ALA A 235 -10.82 0.54 0.47
C ALA A 235 -11.09 -0.79 1.19
N TYR A 236 -10.02 -1.57 1.36
CA TYR A 236 -9.94 -2.74 2.23
C TYR A 236 -8.74 -2.55 3.16
N ASP A 237 -8.98 -2.64 4.47
CA ASP A 237 -7.91 -2.50 5.47
C ASP A 237 -7.50 -3.87 6.02
N THR A 238 -6.19 -4.09 6.10
CA THR A 238 -5.56 -5.21 6.81
C THR A 238 -4.68 -4.64 7.94
N PRO A 239 -4.91 -5.03 9.21
CA PRO A 239 -4.06 -4.58 10.31
C PRO A 239 -2.67 -5.24 10.23
N VAL A 240 -1.62 -4.45 10.47
CA VAL A 240 -0.23 -4.92 10.51
C VAL A 240 0.30 -4.76 11.92
N VAL A 241 0.50 -5.88 12.60
CA VAL A 241 0.85 -5.93 14.03
C VAL A 241 2.37 -5.86 14.18
N GLY A 242 2.86 -4.91 14.98
CA GLY A 242 4.27 -4.88 15.38
C GLY A 242 4.57 -5.88 16.49
N TRP A 243 5.85 -6.18 16.70
CA TRP A 243 6.30 -7.05 17.78
C TRP A 243 5.73 -6.62 19.14
N ARG A 244 5.25 -7.59 19.92
CA ARG A 244 4.50 -7.45 21.19
C ARG A 244 3.12 -6.80 21.08
N GLY A 245 2.70 -6.39 19.89
CA GLY A 245 1.38 -5.81 19.65
C GLY A 245 1.17 -4.43 20.28
N ASP A 246 2.25 -3.70 20.59
CA ASP A 246 2.14 -2.37 21.20
C ASP A 246 1.55 -1.34 20.22
N THR A 247 1.89 -1.47 18.93
CA THR A 247 1.35 -0.64 17.85
C THR A 247 0.89 -1.53 16.69
N VAL A 248 -0.23 -1.15 16.09
CA VAL A 248 -0.78 -1.80 14.90
C VAL A 248 -1.01 -0.74 13.82
N ASN A 249 -0.29 -0.90 12.71
CA ASN A 249 -0.44 -0.07 11.52
C ASN A 249 -1.51 -0.63 10.58
N THR A 250 -1.76 0.08 9.48
CA THR A 250 -2.77 -0.33 8.48
C THR A 250 -2.12 -0.46 7.12
N LEU A 251 -2.32 -1.61 6.48
CA LEU A 251 -2.20 -1.76 5.04
C LEU A 251 -3.58 -1.54 4.43
N ARG A 252 -3.72 -0.53 3.56
CA ARG A 252 -4.95 -0.21 2.83
C ARG A 252 -4.78 -0.58 1.37
N LEU A 253 -5.68 -1.41 0.88
CA LEU A 253 -5.67 -1.91 -0.49
C LEU A 253 -6.94 -1.46 -1.22
N TRP A 254 -6.78 -1.03 -2.46
CA TRP A 254 -7.87 -0.53 -3.29
C TRP A 254 -8.39 -1.61 -4.23
N SER A 255 -9.71 -1.85 -4.21
CA SER A 255 -10.41 -2.66 -5.21
C SER A 255 -11.14 -1.76 -6.18
N ALA A 256 -10.93 -1.98 -7.48
CA ALA A 256 -11.63 -1.25 -8.53
C ALA A 256 -13.04 -1.81 -8.71
N LYS A 257 -14.03 -0.93 -8.71
CA LYS A 257 -15.44 -1.25 -8.93
C LYS A 257 -16.05 -0.35 -9.98
N ALA A 258 -16.93 -0.92 -10.78
CA ALA A 258 -17.77 -0.16 -11.69
C ALA A 258 -18.75 0.71 -10.89
N ILE A 259 -19.08 1.89 -11.42
CA ILE A 259 -20.15 2.74 -10.87
C ILE A 259 -21.48 2.01 -10.99
N ASP A 260 -21.79 1.56 -12.20
CA ASP A 260 -22.99 0.78 -12.48
C ASP A 260 -22.64 -0.72 -12.58
N PRO A 261 -23.31 -1.59 -11.80
CA PRO A 261 -22.98 -3.01 -11.78
C PRO A 261 -23.40 -3.76 -13.06
N ILE A 262 -24.41 -3.26 -13.77
CA ILE A 262 -24.93 -3.83 -15.02
C ILE A 262 -25.76 -2.79 -15.78
N ARG A 263 -25.65 -2.77 -17.11
CA ARG A 263 -26.56 -2.02 -17.98
C ARG A 263 -27.85 -2.82 -18.21
N LEU A 264 -28.89 -2.51 -17.44
CA LEU A 264 -30.17 -3.23 -17.48
C LEU A 264 -30.90 -3.10 -18.82
N ASP A 265 -30.77 -1.96 -19.50
CA ASP A 265 -31.30 -1.72 -20.85
C ASP A 265 -30.71 -2.71 -21.86
N ALA A 266 -29.38 -2.83 -21.90
CA ALA A 266 -28.67 -3.76 -22.77
C ALA A 266 -29.00 -5.22 -22.41
N PHE A 267 -29.05 -5.55 -21.11
CA PHE A 267 -29.39 -6.90 -20.65
C PHE A 267 -30.80 -7.32 -21.07
N ASN A 268 -31.79 -6.45 -20.86
CA ASN A 268 -33.19 -6.71 -21.24
C ASN A 268 -33.39 -6.77 -22.76
N ALA A 269 -32.51 -6.12 -23.54
CA ALA A 269 -32.47 -6.22 -24.99
C ALA A 269 -31.77 -7.50 -25.51
N GLY A 270 -31.25 -8.35 -24.62
CA GLY A 270 -30.56 -9.60 -24.97
C GLY A 270 -29.05 -9.47 -25.17
N ASP A 271 -28.48 -8.27 -25.06
CA ASP A 271 -27.03 -8.04 -25.11
C ASP A 271 -26.39 -8.25 -23.72
N HIS A 272 -26.32 -9.52 -23.32
CA HIS A 272 -25.78 -9.91 -22.02
C HIS A 272 -24.28 -9.60 -21.87
N VAL A 273 -23.51 -9.59 -22.96
CA VAL A 273 -22.07 -9.30 -22.94
C VAL A 273 -21.83 -7.80 -22.83
N GLY A 274 -22.49 -6.98 -23.65
CA GLY A 274 -22.40 -5.53 -23.55
C GLY A 274 -22.93 -5.00 -22.21
N ALA A 275 -23.91 -5.69 -21.62
CA ALA A 275 -24.44 -5.34 -20.31
C ALA A 275 -23.41 -5.36 -19.17
N ILE A 276 -22.36 -6.19 -19.29
CA ILE A 276 -21.32 -6.37 -18.26
C ILE A 276 -19.94 -5.84 -18.67
N TYR A 277 -19.78 -5.38 -19.91
CA TYR A 277 -18.49 -4.98 -20.47
C TYR A 277 -17.80 -3.87 -19.65
N GLU A 278 -18.52 -2.79 -19.37
CA GLU A 278 -18.01 -1.65 -18.59
C GLU A 278 -17.57 -2.09 -17.19
N ARG A 279 -18.34 -2.99 -16.57
CA ARG A 279 -17.97 -3.57 -15.29
C ARG A 279 -16.67 -4.36 -15.38
N SER A 280 -16.54 -5.22 -16.39
CA SER A 280 -15.33 -6.02 -16.55
C SER A 280 -14.10 -5.16 -16.83
N ARG A 281 -14.25 -4.06 -17.59
CA ARG A 281 -13.15 -3.11 -17.86
C ARG A 281 -12.74 -2.39 -16.58
N ALA A 282 -13.67 -1.86 -15.80
CA ALA A 282 -13.38 -1.19 -14.54
C ALA A 282 -12.69 -2.12 -13.52
N GLU A 283 -13.23 -3.34 -13.34
CA GLU A 283 -12.69 -4.30 -12.37
C GLU A 283 -11.32 -4.87 -12.79
N SER A 284 -10.98 -4.88 -14.08
CA SER A 284 -9.69 -5.40 -14.59
C SER A 284 -8.46 -4.74 -13.95
N ILE A 285 -8.60 -3.48 -13.53
CA ILE A 285 -7.56 -2.71 -12.85
C ILE A 285 -7.06 -3.43 -11.58
N SER A 286 -7.93 -4.10 -10.82
CA SER A 286 -7.52 -4.78 -9.58
C SER A 286 -7.51 -6.31 -9.69
N ARG A 287 -7.43 -6.88 -10.90
CA ARG A 287 -7.44 -8.35 -11.06
C ARG A 287 -6.06 -8.98 -10.95
N ILE A 288 -5.11 -8.52 -11.76
CA ILE A 288 -3.79 -9.14 -11.94
C ILE A 288 -2.69 -8.12 -11.64
N LEU A 289 -1.65 -8.56 -10.92
CA LEU A 289 -0.42 -7.81 -10.68
C LEU A 289 0.47 -7.89 -11.93
N TYR A 290 1.03 -6.75 -12.36
CA TYR A 290 1.88 -6.64 -13.56
C TYR A 290 1.29 -7.31 -14.81
N PRO A 291 0.14 -6.84 -15.32
CA PRO A 291 -0.36 -7.29 -16.61
C PRO A 291 0.69 -7.03 -17.69
N SER A 292 0.84 -7.96 -18.64
CA SER A 292 1.80 -7.81 -19.74
C SER A 292 1.57 -6.51 -20.50
N ASP A 293 2.61 -5.69 -20.63
CA ASP A 293 2.63 -4.41 -21.33
C ASP A 293 3.35 -4.49 -22.70
N SER A 294 3.46 -5.72 -23.23
CA SER A 294 4.03 -6.02 -24.54
C SER A 294 3.19 -5.46 -25.71
N ASN A 295 1.96 -5.04 -25.45
CA ASN A 295 1.04 -4.46 -26.43
C ASN A 295 0.37 -3.19 -25.88
N PRO A 296 -0.24 -2.34 -26.74
CA PRO A 296 -0.84 -1.08 -26.32
C PRO A 296 -1.94 -1.19 -25.26
N ALA A 297 -2.77 -2.25 -25.30
CA ALA A 297 -3.82 -2.45 -24.32
C ALA A 297 -3.24 -2.80 -22.93
N GLY A 298 -2.16 -3.58 -22.92
CA GLY A 298 -1.38 -3.88 -21.72
C GLY A 298 -0.73 -2.65 -21.10
N GLN A 299 -0.09 -1.82 -21.92
CA GLN A 299 0.47 -0.53 -21.48
C GLN A 299 -0.59 0.37 -20.88
N GLU A 300 -1.75 0.49 -21.53
CA GLU A 300 -2.87 1.25 -20.98
C GLU A 300 -3.34 0.70 -19.64
N LEU A 301 -3.53 -0.63 -19.52
CA LEU A 301 -3.97 -1.23 -18.26
C LEU A 301 -2.98 -0.98 -17.12
N ARG A 302 -1.67 -1.13 -17.37
CA ARG A 302 -0.63 -0.88 -16.36
C ARG A 302 -0.62 0.59 -15.91
N LEU A 303 -0.69 1.56 -16.82
CA LEU A 303 -0.80 2.97 -16.46
C LEU A 303 -2.11 3.27 -15.71
N ARG A 304 -3.22 2.61 -16.08
CA ARG A 304 -4.49 2.72 -15.34
C ARG A 304 -4.35 2.21 -13.90
N GLN A 305 -3.64 1.11 -13.68
CA GLN A 305 -3.37 0.58 -12.34
C GLN A 305 -2.58 1.58 -11.50
N GLU A 306 -1.46 2.07 -12.04
CA GLU A 306 -0.57 3.01 -11.35
C GLU A 306 -1.29 4.30 -10.97
N TYR A 307 -2.03 4.87 -11.91
CA TYR A 307 -2.82 6.06 -11.62
C TYR A 307 -3.97 5.80 -10.64
N PHE A 308 -4.68 4.68 -10.79
CA PHE A 308 -5.81 4.32 -9.94
C PHE A 308 -5.43 4.29 -8.46
N PHE A 309 -4.37 3.55 -8.12
CA PHE A 309 -3.98 3.44 -6.72
C PHE A 309 -3.34 4.72 -6.20
N ALA A 310 -2.55 5.43 -7.02
CA ALA A 310 -1.93 6.69 -6.62
C ALA A 310 -3.00 7.75 -6.29
N SER A 311 -3.98 7.95 -7.19
CA SER A 311 -5.06 8.92 -6.96
C SER A 311 -5.94 8.54 -5.78
N ALA A 312 -6.38 7.27 -5.67
CA ALA A 312 -7.19 6.84 -4.53
C ALA A 312 -6.48 7.08 -3.19
N SER A 313 -5.17 6.77 -3.14
CA SER A 313 -4.34 6.94 -1.95
C SER A 313 -4.14 8.40 -1.57
N LEU A 314 -3.87 9.27 -2.54
CA LEU A 314 -3.70 10.71 -2.31
C LEU A 314 -5.00 11.38 -1.89
N GLN A 315 -6.13 11.04 -2.52
CA GLN A 315 -7.45 11.57 -2.13
C GLN A 315 -7.79 11.19 -0.69
N ASP A 316 -7.56 9.93 -0.29
CA ASP A 316 -7.81 9.49 1.08
C ASP A 316 -6.83 10.11 2.10
N LEU A 317 -5.55 10.23 1.72
CA LEU A 317 -4.53 10.91 2.52
C LEU A 317 -4.92 12.38 2.78
N ILE A 318 -5.25 13.14 1.74
CA ILE A 318 -5.65 14.55 1.84
C ILE A 318 -6.94 14.69 2.65
N ARG A 319 -7.94 13.85 2.39
CA ARG A 319 -9.19 13.82 3.17
C ARG A 319 -8.90 13.66 4.67
N ARG A 320 -8.06 12.69 5.04
CA ARG A 320 -7.68 12.47 6.45
C ARG A 320 -6.90 13.64 7.04
N HIS A 321 -6.03 14.25 6.24
CA HIS A 321 -5.25 15.42 6.65
C HIS A 321 -6.17 16.61 6.95
N ILE A 322 -7.04 16.99 6.02
CA ILE A 322 -7.99 18.10 6.18
C ILE A 322 -8.95 17.84 7.35
N GLN A 323 -9.50 16.63 7.47
CA GLN A 323 -10.37 16.27 8.61
C GLN A 323 -9.72 16.48 9.97
N ARG A 324 -8.39 16.47 10.02
CA ARG A 324 -7.62 16.57 11.26
C ARG A 324 -7.02 17.94 11.49
N PHE A 325 -6.50 18.56 10.45
CA PHE A 325 -5.71 19.79 10.54
C PHE A 325 -6.40 21.00 9.91
N GLY A 326 -7.60 20.82 9.33
CA GLY A 326 -8.46 21.87 8.79
C GLY A 326 -8.10 22.34 7.39
N ASP A 327 -6.82 22.30 7.01
CA ASP A 327 -6.31 22.79 5.72
C ASP A 327 -5.26 21.82 5.16
N VAL A 328 -5.07 21.82 3.83
CA VAL A 328 -4.08 21.01 3.11
C VAL A 328 -2.68 21.65 3.07
N ARG A 329 -2.53 22.95 3.34
CA ARG A 329 -1.26 23.67 3.17
C ARG A 329 -0.10 23.13 4.02
N ASN A 330 -0.38 22.66 5.22
CA ASN A 330 0.62 22.03 6.09
C ASN A 330 0.76 20.51 5.89
N LEU A 331 0.33 19.97 4.74
CA LEU A 331 0.41 18.54 4.41
C LEU A 331 1.83 17.99 4.58
N HIS A 332 2.82 18.65 3.98
CA HIS A 332 4.23 18.22 4.01
C HIS A 332 4.84 18.18 5.42
N GLU A 333 4.29 18.92 6.37
CA GLU A 333 4.71 18.87 7.78
C GLU A 333 4.13 17.65 8.52
N LYS A 334 3.00 17.12 8.05
CA LYS A 334 2.22 16.07 8.73
C LYS A 334 2.14 14.74 7.96
N ALA A 335 2.55 14.72 6.70
CA ALA A 335 2.63 13.55 5.85
C ALA A 335 4.03 13.41 5.24
N ALA A 336 4.58 12.20 5.28
CA ALA A 336 5.72 11.77 4.47
C ALA A 336 5.22 10.70 3.51
N ILE A 337 5.31 10.94 2.21
CA ILE A 337 4.87 10.05 1.14
C ILE A 337 6.12 9.39 0.56
N GLN A 338 6.23 8.08 0.71
CA GLN A 338 7.32 7.30 0.14
C GLN A 338 6.85 6.63 -1.15
N LEU A 339 7.54 6.93 -2.25
CA LEU A 339 7.38 6.26 -3.55
C LEU A 339 8.31 5.04 -3.58
N ASN A 340 7.73 3.84 -3.55
CA ASN A 340 8.47 2.60 -3.67
C ASN A 340 8.65 2.24 -5.16
N ASP A 341 9.83 2.58 -5.71
CA ASP A 341 10.13 2.55 -7.13
C ASP A 341 9.30 3.56 -7.97
N THR A 342 9.38 3.45 -9.29
CA THR A 342 8.75 4.38 -10.25
C THR A 342 7.26 4.19 -10.42
N HIS A 343 6.68 3.04 -10.05
CA HIS A 343 5.26 2.77 -10.21
C HIS A 343 4.31 3.84 -9.61
N PRO A 344 4.53 4.34 -8.38
CA PRO A 344 3.74 5.46 -7.85
C PRO A 344 4.19 6.85 -8.33
N ALA A 345 5.14 7.01 -9.26
CA ALA A 345 5.71 8.31 -9.62
C ALA A 345 4.66 9.31 -10.15
N ILE A 346 3.58 8.82 -10.76
CA ILE A 346 2.44 9.66 -11.18
C ILE A 346 1.77 10.39 -10.00
N ALA A 347 1.99 9.94 -8.75
CA ALA A 347 1.54 10.61 -7.53
C ALA A 347 2.06 12.06 -7.43
N VAL A 348 3.24 12.37 -7.98
CA VAL A 348 3.76 13.75 -8.03
C VAL A 348 2.80 14.65 -8.82
N ALA A 349 2.42 14.22 -10.03
CA ALA A 349 1.52 15.00 -10.89
C ALA A 349 0.08 15.01 -10.33
N GLU A 350 -0.40 13.91 -9.75
CA GLU A 350 -1.73 13.83 -9.15
C GLU A 350 -1.85 14.68 -7.88
N LEU A 351 -0.82 14.72 -7.02
CA LEU A 351 -0.82 15.59 -5.85
C LEU A 351 -0.87 17.06 -6.27
N MET A 352 -0.08 17.44 -7.28
CA MET A 352 -0.17 18.78 -7.89
C MET A 352 -1.57 19.05 -8.42
N ARG A 353 -2.19 18.13 -9.16
CA ARG A 353 -3.55 18.30 -9.68
C ARG A 353 -4.57 18.50 -8.57
N LEU A 354 -4.52 17.69 -7.51
CA LEU A 354 -5.43 17.80 -6.37
C LEU A 354 -5.25 19.15 -5.66
N LEU A 355 -4.01 19.59 -5.43
CA LEU A 355 -3.73 20.87 -4.78
C LEU A 355 -4.19 22.06 -5.63
N LEU A 356 -3.86 22.07 -6.92
CA LEU A 356 -4.20 23.14 -7.86
C LEU A 356 -5.70 23.19 -8.16
N ASP A 357 -6.23 22.11 -8.72
CA ASP A 357 -7.53 22.11 -9.39
C ASP A 357 -8.67 21.87 -8.39
N VAL A 358 -8.43 21.10 -7.31
CA VAL A 358 -9.47 20.74 -6.32
C VAL A 358 -9.40 21.64 -5.08
N HIS A 359 -8.19 21.95 -4.59
CA HIS A 359 -8.01 22.74 -3.38
C HIS A 359 -7.65 24.22 -3.64
N GLY A 360 -7.49 24.62 -4.90
CA GLY A 360 -7.25 26.03 -5.28
C GLY A 360 -5.94 26.60 -4.75
N ILE A 361 -4.94 25.74 -4.52
CA ILE A 361 -3.59 26.15 -4.09
C ILE A 361 -2.83 26.68 -5.30
N GLY A 362 -2.09 27.78 -5.13
CA GLY A 362 -1.25 28.33 -6.19
C GLY A 362 -0.07 27.42 -6.54
N TRP A 363 0.45 27.53 -7.77
CA TRP A 363 1.50 26.64 -8.28
C TRP A 363 2.72 26.49 -7.36
N GLU A 364 3.32 27.61 -6.94
CA GLU A 364 4.54 27.59 -6.12
C GLU A 364 4.32 26.91 -4.75
N GLU A 365 3.19 27.21 -4.10
CA GLU A 365 2.82 26.60 -2.83
C GLU A 365 2.50 25.10 -3.00
N ALA A 366 1.75 24.74 -4.04
CA ALA A 366 1.42 23.34 -4.35
C ALA A 366 2.68 22.52 -4.66
N TRP A 367 3.62 23.09 -5.42
CA TRP A 367 4.88 22.45 -5.77
C TRP A 367 5.77 22.24 -4.54
N ASN A 368 5.87 23.25 -3.66
CA ASN A 368 6.58 23.12 -2.40
C ASN A 368 5.98 22.01 -1.53
N ILE A 369 4.66 22.00 -1.34
CA ILE A 369 3.97 20.95 -0.58
C ILE A 369 4.26 19.57 -1.18
N THR A 370 4.13 19.44 -2.50
CA THR A 370 4.35 18.17 -3.21
C THR A 370 5.76 17.64 -2.99
N ARG A 371 6.77 18.49 -3.22
CA ARG A 371 8.18 18.10 -3.13
C ARG A 371 8.58 17.76 -1.70
N GLU A 372 8.23 18.60 -0.73
CA GLU A 372 8.60 18.41 0.68
C GLU A 372 7.81 17.28 1.35
N ALA A 373 6.66 16.88 0.81
CA ALA A 373 5.94 15.69 1.27
C ALA A 373 6.50 14.38 0.70
N THR A 374 7.19 14.40 -0.44
CA THR A 374 7.46 13.20 -1.25
C THR A 374 8.93 12.79 -1.25
N SER A 375 9.20 11.49 -1.08
CA SER A 375 10.51 10.86 -1.17
C SER A 375 10.47 9.68 -2.15
N TYR A 376 11.58 9.39 -2.82
CA TYR A 376 11.65 8.33 -3.84
C TYR A 376 12.76 7.32 -3.55
N THR A 377 12.41 6.03 -3.51
CA THR A 377 13.39 4.94 -3.46
C THR A 377 13.49 4.29 -4.83
N ASN A 378 14.70 4.25 -5.39
CA ASN A 378 14.99 3.57 -6.64
C ASN A 378 15.57 2.18 -6.38
N HIS A 379 15.14 1.20 -7.18
CA HIS A 379 15.56 -0.20 -7.08
C HIS A 379 16.31 -0.71 -8.31
N THR A 380 16.54 0.13 -9.32
CA THR A 380 17.15 -0.27 -10.59
C THR A 380 18.24 0.68 -11.07
N LEU A 381 19.36 0.10 -11.49
CA LEU A 381 20.47 0.78 -12.16
C LEU A 381 20.43 0.62 -13.68
N LEU A 382 19.50 -0.15 -14.23
CA LEU A 382 19.37 -0.37 -15.67
C LEU A 382 18.51 0.75 -16.27
N PRO A 383 19.07 1.65 -17.11
CA PRO A 383 18.30 2.75 -17.71
C PRO A 383 17.06 2.27 -18.48
N GLU A 384 17.14 1.12 -19.14
CA GLU A 384 16.05 0.51 -19.88
C GLU A 384 14.91 -0.03 -19.00
N ALA A 385 15.18 -0.29 -17.72
CA ALA A 385 14.19 -0.72 -16.74
C ALA A 385 13.52 0.46 -16.03
N LEU A 386 14.02 1.69 -16.21
CA LEU A 386 13.32 2.88 -15.72
C LEU A 386 12.07 3.10 -16.55
N GLU A 387 10.95 3.16 -15.85
CA GLU A 387 9.65 3.23 -16.50
C GLU A 387 9.48 4.51 -17.31
N THR A 388 8.98 4.33 -18.53
CA THR A 388 8.62 5.45 -19.40
C THR A 388 7.29 5.17 -20.09
N TRP A 389 6.49 6.22 -20.29
CA TRP A 389 5.17 6.12 -20.93
C TRP A 389 5.13 6.94 -22.22
N PRO A 390 4.54 6.44 -23.33
CA PRO A 390 4.31 7.27 -24.52
C PRO A 390 3.50 8.51 -24.16
N VAL A 391 3.92 9.68 -24.64
CA VAL A 391 3.20 10.94 -24.40
C VAL A 391 1.78 10.88 -24.94
N GLU A 392 1.56 10.20 -26.07
CA GLU A 392 0.23 10.01 -26.65
C GLU A 392 -0.70 9.21 -25.73
N LEU A 393 -0.19 8.12 -25.13
CA LEU A 393 -0.95 7.31 -24.17
C LEU A 393 -1.30 8.14 -22.93
N MET A 394 -0.31 8.85 -22.36
CA MET A 394 -0.52 9.72 -21.20
C MET A 394 -1.52 10.85 -21.52
N GLY A 395 -1.43 11.46 -22.70
CA GLY A 395 -2.31 12.54 -23.11
C GLY A 395 -3.75 12.07 -23.34
N ARG A 396 -3.94 10.87 -23.89
CA ARG A 396 -5.27 10.29 -24.07
C ARG A 396 -5.89 9.86 -22.74
N LEU A 397 -5.10 9.28 -21.83
CA LEU A 397 -5.62 8.70 -20.59
C LEU A 397 -5.67 9.71 -19.42
N LEU A 398 -4.69 10.60 -19.33
CA LEU A 398 -4.44 11.52 -18.21
C LEU A 398 -4.04 12.92 -18.74
N PRO A 399 -4.91 13.59 -19.52
CA PRO A 399 -4.56 14.82 -20.24
C PRO A 399 -4.12 15.94 -19.30
N ARG A 400 -4.76 16.07 -18.13
CA ARG A 400 -4.41 17.10 -17.14
C ARG A 400 -3.05 16.85 -16.50
N HIS A 401 -2.73 15.59 -16.19
CA HIS A 401 -1.43 15.21 -15.64
C HIS A 401 -0.31 15.49 -16.61
N LEU A 402 -0.52 15.23 -17.90
CA LEU A 402 0.45 15.56 -18.94
C LEU A 402 0.74 17.06 -18.98
N GLN A 403 -0.29 17.92 -18.89
CA GLN A 403 -0.09 19.39 -18.80
C GLN A 403 0.75 19.77 -17.57
N ILE A 404 0.46 19.19 -16.41
CA ILE A 404 1.21 19.44 -15.17
C ILE A 404 2.66 18.96 -15.31
N ILE A 405 2.89 17.78 -15.89
CA ILE A 405 4.23 17.24 -16.14
C ILE A 405 5.02 18.16 -17.08
N TYR A 406 4.39 18.68 -18.15
CA TYR A 406 5.04 19.66 -19.02
C TYR A 406 5.38 20.96 -18.29
N ALA A 407 4.49 21.46 -17.44
CA ALA A 407 4.75 22.64 -16.63
C ALA A 407 5.88 22.43 -15.61
N ILE A 408 5.93 21.27 -14.95
CA ILE A 408 7.06 20.87 -14.09
C ILE A 408 8.36 20.87 -14.91
N ASN A 409 8.35 20.21 -16.08
CA ASN A 409 9.53 20.09 -16.93
C ASN A 409 10.04 21.45 -17.41
N MET A 410 9.15 22.32 -17.88
CA MET A 410 9.52 23.66 -18.36
C MET A 410 10.18 24.48 -17.26
N ARG A 411 9.61 24.49 -16.05
CA ARG A 411 10.17 25.24 -14.91
C ARG A 411 11.51 24.67 -14.46
N PHE A 412 11.59 23.36 -14.30
CA PHE A 412 12.82 22.66 -13.91
C PHE A 412 13.96 22.92 -14.91
N LEU A 413 13.70 22.81 -16.21
CA LEU A 413 14.70 23.08 -17.24
C LEU A 413 15.09 24.58 -17.28
N GLY A 414 14.14 25.48 -17.01
CA GLY A 414 14.41 26.90 -16.87
C GLY A 414 15.37 27.21 -15.70
N GLU A 415 15.13 26.61 -14.54
CA GLU A 415 15.99 26.69 -13.36
C GLU A 415 17.39 26.12 -13.63
N ALA A 416 17.46 24.93 -14.23
CA ALA A 416 18.71 24.28 -14.60
C ALA A 416 19.53 25.12 -15.58
N LYS A 417 18.87 25.71 -16.59
CA LYS A 417 19.51 26.61 -17.57
C LYS A 417 20.02 27.88 -16.92
N ALA A 418 19.24 28.48 -16.02
CA ALA A 418 19.67 29.65 -15.25
C ALA A 418 20.86 29.33 -14.32
N ALA A 419 20.97 28.09 -13.84
CA ALA A 419 22.11 27.58 -13.07
C ALA A 419 23.32 27.18 -13.94
N GLY A 420 23.24 27.34 -15.26
CA GLY A 420 24.36 27.13 -16.19
C GLY A 420 24.42 25.74 -16.86
N ALA A 421 23.36 24.95 -16.80
CA ALA A 421 23.28 23.69 -17.55
C ALA A 421 23.29 23.96 -19.07
N ASP A 422 24.10 23.21 -19.82
CA ASP A 422 24.13 23.26 -21.28
C ASP A 422 22.98 22.45 -21.91
N ASP A 423 22.80 22.57 -23.22
CA ASP A 423 21.69 21.92 -23.91
C ASP A 423 21.74 20.38 -23.82
N ALA A 424 22.94 19.79 -23.72
CA ALA A 424 23.10 18.35 -23.56
C ALA A 424 22.60 17.88 -22.19
N MET A 425 22.97 18.59 -21.13
CA MET A 425 22.50 18.37 -19.76
C MET A 425 20.99 18.57 -19.66
N LEU A 426 20.44 19.64 -20.25
CA LEU A 426 18.99 19.88 -20.26
C LEU A 426 18.22 18.73 -20.92
N ARG A 427 18.75 18.18 -22.03
CA ARG A 427 18.16 17.02 -22.72
C ARG A 427 18.21 15.74 -21.88
N SER A 428 19.27 15.51 -21.12
CA SER A 428 19.41 14.31 -20.29
C SER A 428 18.50 14.35 -19.05
N VAL A 429 18.36 15.50 -18.40
CA VAL A 429 17.55 15.63 -17.18
C VAL A 429 16.05 15.85 -17.46
N SER A 430 15.67 16.23 -18.69
CA SER A 430 14.27 16.42 -19.09
C SER A 430 13.37 15.26 -18.69
N LEU A 431 12.18 15.58 -18.17
CA LEU A 431 11.11 14.63 -17.89
C LEU A 431 10.51 14.04 -19.16
N ILE A 432 10.78 14.65 -20.31
CA ILE A 432 10.30 14.22 -21.63
C ILE A 432 11.50 13.77 -22.44
N GLY A 433 11.57 12.46 -22.71
CA GLY A 433 12.51 11.87 -23.65
C GLY A 433 12.04 12.02 -25.08
N GLU A 434 12.97 12.22 -26.00
CA GLU A 434 12.70 12.38 -27.44
C GLU A 434 13.17 11.18 -28.28
N ASP A 435 13.98 10.29 -27.69
CA ASP A 435 14.53 9.13 -28.37
C ASP A 435 13.47 8.04 -28.54
N GLY A 436 13.23 7.60 -29.79
CA GLY A 436 12.22 6.56 -30.09
C GLY A 436 10.77 7.04 -29.95
N GLY A 437 10.53 8.36 -30.04
CA GLY A 437 9.24 9.01 -29.84
C GLY A 437 9.17 9.74 -28.50
N LYS A 438 8.22 10.67 -28.36
CA LYS A 438 8.07 11.44 -27.11
C LYS A 438 7.56 10.55 -25.98
N ARG A 439 8.33 10.42 -24.91
CA ARG A 439 7.98 9.61 -23.73
C ARG A 439 8.16 10.39 -22.44
N VAL A 440 7.28 10.17 -21.47
CA VAL A 440 7.44 10.67 -20.09
C VAL A 440 8.39 9.74 -19.34
N ARG A 441 9.43 10.29 -18.73
CA ARG A 441 10.42 9.55 -17.92
C ARG A 441 10.01 9.56 -16.45
N MET A 442 9.46 8.46 -15.96
CA MET A 442 8.86 8.41 -14.61
C MET A 442 9.89 8.49 -13.50
N GLY A 443 11.09 7.92 -13.71
CA GLY A 443 12.24 8.10 -12.81
C GLY A 443 12.63 9.56 -12.63
N ASN A 444 12.67 10.34 -13.72
CA ASN A 444 12.97 11.78 -13.66
C ASN A 444 11.84 12.56 -12.97
N LEU A 445 10.57 12.23 -13.24
CA LEU A 445 9.43 12.83 -12.56
C LEU A 445 9.48 12.59 -11.04
N ALA A 446 9.73 11.34 -10.62
CA ALA A 446 9.87 10.99 -9.21
C ALA A 446 11.03 11.72 -8.55
N PHE A 447 12.19 11.80 -9.23
CA PHE A 447 13.38 12.48 -8.73
C PHE A 447 13.13 13.98 -8.54
N VAL A 448 12.64 14.68 -9.57
CA VAL A 448 12.40 16.13 -9.53
C VAL A 448 11.27 16.48 -8.55
N GLY A 449 10.25 15.62 -8.45
CA GLY A 449 9.11 15.80 -7.55
C GLY A 449 9.35 15.38 -6.10
N SER A 450 10.54 14.91 -5.73
CA SER A 450 10.85 14.45 -4.37
C SER A 450 11.92 15.31 -3.70
N HIS A 451 11.82 15.48 -2.39
CA HIS A 451 12.85 16.19 -1.63
C HIS A 451 14.10 15.33 -1.36
N MET A 452 13.93 14.01 -1.20
CA MET A 452 15.01 13.04 -0.97
C MET A 452 14.85 11.82 -1.88
N ILE A 453 15.99 11.29 -2.34
CA ILE A 453 16.10 10.09 -3.16
C ILE A 453 17.10 9.13 -2.50
N ASN A 454 16.79 7.84 -2.47
CA ASN A 454 17.70 6.83 -1.92
C ASN A 454 17.76 5.59 -2.81
N GLY A 455 18.92 4.93 -2.82
CA GLY A 455 19.07 3.56 -3.29
C GLY A 455 18.76 2.55 -2.18
N VAL A 456 18.96 1.26 -2.50
CA VAL A 456 18.68 0.14 -1.57
C VAL A 456 19.93 -0.44 -0.88
N SER A 457 21.12 0.04 -1.25
CA SER A 457 22.38 -0.28 -0.59
C SER A 457 23.39 0.84 -0.83
N ALA A 458 24.48 0.90 -0.06
CA ALA A 458 25.52 1.92 -0.23
C ALA A 458 26.09 1.93 -1.67
N LEU A 459 26.50 0.75 -2.17
CA LEU A 459 27.01 0.61 -3.53
C LEU A 459 25.96 1.02 -4.58
N HIS A 460 24.69 0.63 -4.38
CA HIS A 460 23.62 1.01 -5.29
C HIS A 460 23.41 2.53 -5.30
N THR A 461 23.37 3.18 -4.14
CA THR A 461 23.24 4.64 -4.01
C THR A 461 24.41 5.38 -4.67
N ASP A 462 25.63 4.88 -4.54
CA ASP A 462 26.81 5.47 -5.19
C ASP A 462 26.73 5.30 -6.70
N LEU A 463 26.40 4.10 -7.19
CA LEU A 463 26.22 3.85 -8.62
C LEU A 463 25.08 4.69 -9.22
N MET A 464 23.99 4.94 -8.49
CA MET A 464 22.93 5.84 -8.95
C MET A 464 23.44 7.25 -9.25
N LYS A 465 24.35 7.78 -8.40
CA LYS A 465 24.99 9.10 -8.57
C LYS A 465 25.96 9.12 -9.74
N GLU A 466 26.55 7.99 -10.09
CA GLU A 466 27.55 7.88 -11.16
C GLU A 466 26.93 7.50 -12.52
N THR A 467 25.73 6.90 -12.53
CA THR A 467 25.10 6.34 -13.73
C THR A 467 23.71 6.95 -13.99
N VAL A 468 22.63 6.26 -13.63
CA VAL A 468 21.24 6.56 -14.02
C VAL A 468 20.75 7.96 -13.63
N PHE A 469 21.25 8.51 -12.53
CA PHE A 469 20.87 9.84 -12.05
C PHE A 469 22.04 10.81 -11.98
N HIS A 470 23.16 10.53 -12.67
CA HIS A 470 24.36 11.38 -12.63
C HIS A 470 24.07 12.84 -12.97
N ASP A 471 23.39 13.09 -14.08
CA ASP A 471 23.08 14.45 -14.53
C ASP A 471 22.06 15.14 -13.62
N LEU A 472 21.04 14.39 -13.16
CA LEU A 472 20.07 14.88 -12.18
C LEU A 472 20.73 15.24 -10.84
N ALA A 473 21.71 14.47 -10.39
CA ALA A 473 22.46 14.72 -9.16
C ALA A 473 23.35 15.96 -9.26
N LYS A 474 23.84 16.30 -10.46
CA LYS A 474 24.60 17.54 -10.71
C LYS A 474 23.70 18.77 -10.70
N VAL A 475 22.53 18.67 -11.32
CA VAL A 475 21.56 19.78 -11.39
C VAL A 475 20.87 20.00 -10.03
N LEU A 476 20.60 18.94 -9.29
CA LEU A 476 19.95 18.98 -7.98
C LEU A 476 20.84 18.32 -6.91
N PRO A 477 21.94 18.98 -6.49
CA PRO A 477 22.86 18.42 -5.52
C PRO A 477 22.21 18.23 -4.13
N GLY A 478 22.67 17.21 -3.40
CA GLY A 478 22.20 16.91 -2.04
C GLY A 478 20.86 16.17 -1.95
N ARG A 479 20.26 15.80 -3.09
CA ARG A 479 19.00 15.05 -3.13
C ARG A 479 19.16 13.55 -2.87
N ILE A 480 20.29 12.96 -3.28
CA ILE A 480 20.56 11.53 -3.09
C ILE A 480 21.27 11.29 -1.76
N VAL A 481 20.65 10.50 -0.87
CA VAL A 481 21.19 10.10 0.45
C VAL A 481 21.54 8.64 0.58
#